data_AF-A0A353R908-F1
#
_entry.id   AF-A0A353R908-F1
#
_cell.length_a   1.000
_cell.length_b   1.000
_cell.length_c   1.000
_cell.angle_alpha   90.00
_cell.angle_beta   90.00
_cell.angle_gamma   90.00
#
_symmetry.space_group_name_H-M   'P 1'
#
loop_
_entity.id
_entity.type
_entity.pdbx_description
1 polymer ?
#
loop_
_entity_poly.entity_id
_entity_poly.type
_entity_poly.pdbx_seq_one_letter_code
_entity_poly.pdbx_strand_id
1 'polypeptide(L)'
;MTKKENIIIPLLFGLAAIIMVISLPREGQFKYQYQKGSPWMYENLDATFDFPVLKTEEELRLEREKISRHFTPYFFLKPDIEAVQLRTFSEDAAQAGLSEELQGKLLTLYKTIYGRGIMDNARYDELNPETGLAIVQGKMADKKAHTEVFSLTSANDFFLSNLETLSRQETSEMRSSGIDFSVFLAPNLLYDESTTLAVQSSSLQDISLTKGIVHTGQRIVSKGEVVTGTTEQILNSL
;
A
#
# COMPACT_ATOMS: atom_id res chain seq x y z
N MET A 1 17.59 70.85 -0.66
CA MET A 1 17.13 69.77 0.25
C MET A 1 17.60 68.44 -0.34
N THR A 2 18.92 68.20 -0.33
CA THR A 2 19.72 67.39 0.63
C THR A 2 19.58 65.88 0.46
N LYS A 3 20.40 65.34 -0.47
CA LYS A 3 20.74 63.93 -0.79
C LYS A 3 20.89 62.96 0.41
N LYS A 4 21.01 63.49 1.63
CA LYS A 4 21.09 62.77 2.90
C LYS A 4 19.74 62.13 3.29
N GLU A 5 18.61 62.79 3.02
CA GLU A 5 17.27 62.31 3.41
C GLU A 5 16.84 61.06 2.62
N ASN A 6 17.24 60.95 1.35
CA ASN A 6 16.91 59.80 0.49
C ASN A 6 17.60 58.49 0.92
N ILE A 7 18.64 58.56 1.78
CA ILE A 7 19.36 57.38 2.31
C ILE A 7 18.93 57.10 3.75
N ILE A 8 18.61 58.14 4.53
CA ILE A 8 18.21 58.01 5.94
C ILE A 8 16.85 57.31 6.07
N ILE A 9 15.88 57.62 5.20
CA ILE A 9 14.54 57.01 5.24
C ILE A 9 14.59 55.49 5.02
N PRO A 10 15.23 54.93 3.97
CA PRO A 10 15.32 53.48 3.80
C PRO A 10 16.16 52.80 4.88
N LEU A 11 17.17 53.47 5.43
CA LEU A 11 17.96 52.95 6.56
C LEU A 11 17.11 52.83 7.83
N LEU A 12 16.32 53.87 8.16
CA LEU A 12 15.37 53.83 9.27
C LEU A 12 14.32 52.75 9.08
N PHE A 13 13.84 52.56 7.85
CA PHE A 13 12.86 51.52 7.53
C PHE A 13 13.46 50.11 7.70
N GLY A 14 14.70 49.89 7.25
CA GLY A 14 15.42 48.63 7.46
C GLY A 14 15.70 48.35 8.94
N LEU A 15 16.10 49.37 9.71
CA LEU A 15 16.31 49.24 11.15
C LEU A 15 15.00 48.92 11.89
N ALA A 16 13.90 49.60 11.53
CA ALA A 16 12.59 49.33 12.10
C ALA A 16 12.10 47.91 11.76
N ALA A 17 12.33 47.42 10.55
CA ALA A 17 12.01 46.04 10.16
C ALA A 17 12.81 45.01 10.97
N ILE A 18 14.10 45.26 11.21
CA ILE A 18 14.94 44.39 12.05
C ILE A 18 14.44 44.40 13.51
N ILE A 19 14.14 45.57 14.06
CA ILE A 19 13.59 45.71 15.42
C ILE A 19 12.24 44.98 15.51
N MET A 20 11.39 45.08 14.49
CA MET A 20 10.11 44.38 14.43
C MET A 20 10.27 42.85 14.43
N VAL A 21 11.20 42.31 13.65
CA VAL A 21 11.50 40.87 13.60
C VAL A 21 12.07 40.35 14.93
N ILE A 22 12.91 41.14 15.61
CA ILE A 22 13.50 40.76 16.90
C ILE A 22 12.49 40.93 18.05
N SER A 23 11.58 41.91 17.95
CA SER A 23 10.58 42.22 18.97
C SER A 23 9.34 41.31 18.89
N LEU A 24 9.17 40.54 17.80
CA LEU A 24 8.15 39.51 17.75
C LEU A 24 8.49 38.46 18.83
N PRO A 25 7.62 38.27 19.85
CA PRO A 25 7.83 37.20 20.81
C PRO A 25 7.88 35.90 20.02
N ARG A 26 8.88 35.07 20.31
CA ARG A 26 8.91 33.69 19.82
C ARG A 26 7.80 32.95 20.56
N GLU A 27 6.57 33.07 20.08
CA GLU A 27 5.43 32.33 20.61
C GLU A 27 5.73 30.83 20.53
N GLY A 28 5.42 30.10 21.62
CA GLY A 28 5.48 28.63 21.64
C GLY A 28 6.69 27.97 22.30
N GLN A 29 7.30 28.56 23.34
CA GLN A 29 8.13 27.75 24.26
C GLN A 29 7.34 27.46 25.52
N PHE A 30 6.89 26.21 25.64
CA PHE A 30 6.28 25.68 26.84
C PHE A 30 7.15 26.05 28.06
N LYS A 31 6.59 26.84 28.99
CA LYS A 31 7.36 27.55 30.03
C LYS A 31 7.94 26.63 31.11
N TYR A 32 7.48 25.38 31.17
CA TYR A 32 7.82 24.44 32.23
C TYR A 32 8.82 23.42 31.71
N GLN A 33 9.88 23.19 32.50
CA GLN A 33 10.80 22.08 32.26
C GLN A 33 10.35 20.90 33.11
N TYR A 34 10.17 19.75 32.48
CA TYR A 34 9.74 18.53 33.15
C TYR A 34 10.50 17.33 32.60
N GLN A 35 10.45 16.23 33.33
CA GLN A 35 11.03 14.97 32.93
C GLN A 35 10.00 13.87 33.11
N LYS A 36 9.86 13.02 32.10
CA LYS A 36 9.03 11.81 32.18
C LYS A 36 9.41 10.97 33.40
N GLY A 37 8.40 10.53 34.13
CA GLY A 37 8.55 9.72 35.35
C GLY A 37 8.84 10.54 36.61
N SER A 38 9.03 11.86 36.51
CA SER A 38 9.15 12.74 37.67
C SER A 38 7.80 13.37 38.07
N PRO A 39 7.61 13.73 39.36
CA PRO A 39 6.45 14.50 39.80
C PRO A 39 6.41 15.90 39.17
N TRP A 40 5.22 16.38 38.83
CA TRP A 40 4.97 17.71 38.33
C TRP A 40 5.16 18.75 39.44
N MET A 41 6.18 19.60 39.29
CA MET A 41 6.60 20.53 40.35
C MET A 41 5.81 21.85 40.38
N TYR A 42 5.01 22.11 39.34
CA TYR A 42 4.28 23.36 39.16
C TYR A 42 2.82 23.22 39.60
N GLU A 43 2.08 24.34 39.61
CA GLU A 43 0.64 24.33 39.85
C GLU A 43 -0.10 23.51 38.79
N ASN A 44 -1.35 23.17 39.08
CA ASN A 44 -2.22 22.44 38.16
C ASN A 44 -2.24 23.13 36.78
N LEU A 45 -2.04 22.33 35.73
CA LEU A 45 -2.07 22.82 34.36
C LEU A 45 -3.37 22.38 33.69
N ASP A 46 -4.19 23.36 33.34
CA ASP A 46 -5.42 23.20 32.57
C ASP A 46 -5.23 23.78 31.16
N ALA A 47 -5.81 23.15 30.15
CA ALA A 47 -5.77 23.64 28.78
C ALA A 47 -6.50 24.98 28.64
N THR A 48 -5.88 25.97 27.98
CA THR A 48 -6.46 27.31 27.80
C THR A 48 -7.15 27.51 26.45
N PHE A 49 -6.95 26.59 25.53
CA PHE A 49 -7.59 26.52 24.21
C PHE A 49 -7.65 25.05 23.77
N ASP A 50 -8.41 24.79 22.70
CA ASP A 50 -8.48 23.47 22.09
C ASP A 50 -7.25 23.23 21.19
N PHE A 51 -6.55 22.12 21.39
CA PHE A 51 -5.38 21.79 20.56
C PHE A 51 -5.26 20.29 20.30
N PRO A 52 -4.72 19.89 19.14
CA PRO A 52 -4.53 18.48 18.83
C PRO A 52 -3.33 17.90 19.58
N VAL A 53 -3.44 16.63 19.98
CA VAL A 53 -2.30 15.87 20.51
C VAL A 53 -1.54 15.26 19.33
N LEU A 54 -0.33 15.74 19.10
CA LEU A 54 0.55 15.23 18.05
C LEU A 54 1.03 13.83 18.40
N LYS A 55 1.04 12.93 17.42
CA LYS A 55 1.69 11.63 17.54
C LYS A 55 3.20 11.82 17.63
N THR A 56 3.85 10.93 18.38
CA THR A 56 5.32 10.85 18.41
C THR A 56 5.85 10.28 17.10
N GLU A 57 7.11 10.56 16.78
CA GLU A 57 7.78 9.97 15.61
C GLU A 57 7.78 8.43 15.64
N GLU A 58 7.88 7.84 16.85
CA GLU A 58 7.83 6.39 17.01
C GLU A 58 6.43 5.83 16.73
N GLU A 59 5.36 6.49 17.19
CA GLU A 59 3.98 6.11 16.84
C GLU A 59 3.75 6.19 15.32
N LEU A 60 4.18 7.28 14.68
CA LEU A 60 4.08 7.45 13.23
C LEU A 60 4.89 6.39 12.47
N ARG A 61 6.10 6.08 12.93
CA ARG A 61 6.95 5.03 12.34
C ARG A 61 6.27 3.67 12.41
N LEU A 62 5.74 3.30 13.58
CA LEU A 62 5.04 2.02 13.78
C LEU A 62 3.76 1.94 12.94
N GLU A 63 3.01 3.03 12.81
CA GLU A 63 1.83 3.09 11.93
C GLU A 63 2.21 2.92 10.44
N ARG A 64 3.24 3.63 9.97
CA ARG A 64 3.77 3.49 8.60
C ARG A 64 4.20 2.05 8.32
N GLU A 65 4.95 1.44 9.23
CA GLU A 65 5.38 0.04 9.09
C GLU A 65 4.20 -0.92 9.06
N LYS A 66 3.18 -0.70 9.90
CA LYS A 66 1.97 -1.51 9.90
C LYS A 66 1.24 -1.43 8.57
N ILE A 67 1.09 -0.24 8.00
CA ILE A 67 0.46 -0.02 6.68
C ILE A 67 1.28 -0.73 5.59
N SER A 68 2.59 -0.54 5.57
CA SER A 68 3.45 -1.17 4.56
C SER A 68 3.44 -2.70 4.63
N ARG A 69 3.41 -3.29 5.83
CA ARG A 69 3.37 -4.76 6.00
C ARG A 69 2.03 -5.39 5.60
N HIS A 70 0.93 -4.63 5.70
CA HIS A 70 -0.41 -5.11 5.38
C HIS A 70 -0.94 -4.53 4.05
N PHE A 71 -0.04 -4.00 3.22
CA PHE A 71 -0.42 -3.42 1.95
C PHE A 71 -0.80 -4.51 0.95
N THR A 72 -1.95 -4.35 0.28
CA THR A 72 -2.41 -5.27 -0.77
C THR A 72 -1.90 -4.79 -2.14
N PRO A 73 -1.00 -5.53 -2.81
CA PRO A 73 -0.49 -5.18 -4.13
C PRO A 73 -1.56 -5.29 -5.22
N TYR A 74 -1.42 -4.46 -6.27
CA TYR A 74 -2.34 -4.37 -7.39
C TYR A 74 -1.78 -5.07 -8.63
N PHE A 75 -2.68 -5.72 -9.38
CA PHE A 75 -2.39 -6.46 -10.59
C PHE A 75 -3.44 -6.16 -11.65
N PHE A 76 -3.13 -6.40 -12.91
CA PHE A 76 -4.12 -6.38 -13.99
C PHE A 76 -4.06 -7.70 -14.77
N LEU A 77 -5.21 -8.12 -15.27
CA LEU A 77 -5.30 -9.23 -16.21
C LEU A 77 -4.98 -8.75 -17.62
N LYS A 78 -4.24 -9.55 -18.38
CA LYS A 78 -3.96 -9.35 -19.80
C LYS A 78 -4.67 -10.41 -20.65
N PRO A 79 -5.88 -10.10 -21.15
CA PRO A 79 -6.62 -11.01 -22.04
C PRO A 79 -5.85 -11.32 -23.33
N ASP A 80 -4.99 -10.42 -23.78
CA ASP A 80 -4.18 -10.60 -25.00
C ASP A 80 -3.24 -11.82 -24.89
N ILE A 81 -2.69 -12.08 -23.68
CA ILE A 81 -1.80 -13.22 -23.45
C ILE A 81 -2.60 -14.53 -23.57
N GLU A 82 -3.77 -14.60 -22.94
CA GLU A 82 -4.69 -15.73 -23.09
C GLU A 82 -5.04 -15.94 -24.57
N ALA A 83 -5.45 -14.89 -25.28
CA ALA A 83 -5.85 -15.00 -26.68
C ALA A 83 -4.72 -15.52 -27.58
N VAL A 84 -3.48 -15.06 -27.36
CA VAL A 84 -2.31 -15.55 -28.09
C VAL A 84 -2.07 -17.04 -27.80
N GLN A 85 -2.08 -17.45 -26.53
CA GLN A 85 -1.78 -18.82 -26.15
C GLN A 85 -2.85 -19.81 -26.60
N LEU A 86 -4.13 -19.46 -26.50
CA LEU A 86 -5.23 -20.28 -27.00
C LEU A 86 -5.19 -20.44 -28.52
N ARG A 87 -4.77 -19.38 -29.25
CA ARG A 87 -4.61 -19.45 -30.70
C ARG A 87 -3.46 -20.37 -31.10
N THR A 88 -2.28 -20.19 -30.49
CA THR A 88 -1.12 -21.07 -30.73
C THR A 88 -1.46 -22.52 -30.42
N PHE A 89 -2.10 -22.79 -29.28
CA PHE A 89 -2.58 -24.13 -28.96
C PHE A 89 -3.52 -24.70 -30.03
N SER A 90 -4.45 -23.89 -30.53
CA SER A 90 -5.42 -24.34 -31.53
C SER A 90 -4.76 -24.69 -32.87
N GLU A 91 -3.75 -23.92 -33.27
CA GLU A 91 -2.95 -24.16 -34.48
C GLU A 91 -2.14 -25.47 -34.32
N ASP A 92 -1.45 -25.65 -33.20
CA ASP A 92 -0.63 -26.84 -32.92
C ASP A 92 -1.49 -28.11 -32.76
N ALA A 93 -2.63 -28.01 -32.07
CA ALA A 93 -3.57 -29.11 -31.89
C ALA A 93 -4.14 -29.60 -33.23
N ALA A 94 -4.50 -28.66 -34.12
CA ALA A 94 -4.99 -29.00 -35.46
C ALA A 94 -3.90 -29.65 -36.31
N GLN A 95 -2.66 -29.13 -36.26
CA GLN A 95 -1.53 -29.70 -36.98
C GLN A 95 -1.15 -31.11 -36.48
N ALA A 96 -1.27 -31.36 -35.18
CA ALA A 96 -1.03 -32.68 -34.58
C ALA A 96 -2.20 -33.66 -34.77
N GLY A 97 -3.33 -33.22 -35.33
CA GLY A 97 -4.48 -34.07 -35.60
C GLY A 97 -5.26 -34.48 -34.33
N LEU A 98 -5.29 -33.63 -33.30
CA LEU A 98 -6.14 -33.87 -32.13
C LEU A 98 -7.62 -33.84 -32.54
N SER A 99 -8.45 -34.68 -31.92
CA SER A 99 -9.89 -34.65 -32.14
C SER A 99 -10.52 -33.32 -31.67
N GLU A 100 -11.58 -32.88 -32.36
CA GLU A 100 -12.31 -31.64 -32.00
C GLU A 100 -12.87 -31.69 -30.58
N GLU A 101 -13.28 -32.88 -30.11
CA GLU A 101 -13.77 -33.09 -28.75
C GLU A 101 -12.67 -32.80 -27.71
N LEU A 102 -11.49 -33.39 -27.89
CA LEU A 102 -10.35 -33.18 -27.00
C LEU A 102 -9.88 -31.72 -27.03
N GLN A 103 -9.79 -31.13 -28.23
CA GLN A 103 -9.42 -29.73 -28.39
C GLN A 103 -10.40 -28.80 -27.65
N GLY A 104 -11.71 -29.04 -27.75
CA GLY A 104 -12.74 -28.26 -27.06
C GLY A 104 -12.63 -28.36 -25.53
N LYS A 105 -12.36 -29.56 -24.99
CA LYS A 105 -12.13 -29.78 -23.56
C LYS A 105 -10.90 -29.03 -23.06
N LEU A 106 -9.77 -29.16 -23.77
CA LEU A 106 -8.53 -28.48 -23.42
C LEU A 106 -8.65 -26.95 -23.51
N LEU A 107 -9.31 -26.41 -24.55
CA LEU A 107 -9.59 -24.98 -24.67
C LEU A 107 -10.41 -24.46 -23.48
N THR A 108 -11.42 -25.23 -23.04
CA THR A 108 -12.26 -24.86 -21.89
C THR A 108 -11.44 -24.86 -20.59
N LEU A 109 -10.55 -25.84 -20.44
CA LEU A 109 -9.64 -25.92 -19.30
C LEU A 109 -8.67 -24.73 -19.27
N TYR A 110 -8.01 -24.42 -20.39
CA TYR A 110 -7.12 -23.25 -20.47
C TYR A 110 -7.86 -21.95 -20.15
N LYS A 111 -9.06 -21.72 -20.72
CA LYS A 111 -9.89 -20.55 -20.40
C LYS A 111 -10.22 -20.45 -18.91
N THR A 112 -10.50 -21.58 -18.25
CA THR A 112 -10.76 -21.62 -16.81
C THR A 112 -9.52 -21.20 -16.01
N ILE A 113 -8.34 -21.66 -16.40
CA ILE A 113 -7.06 -21.30 -15.77
C ILE A 113 -6.76 -19.81 -15.98
N TYR A 114 -6.81 -19.35 -17.23
CA TYR A 114 -6.53 -17.96 -17.59
C TYR A 114 -7.53 -16.96 -16.98
N GLY A 115 -8.80 -17.34 -16.87
CA GLY A 115 -9.85 -16.52 -16.24
C GLY A 115 -9.65 -16.32 -14.74
N ARG A 116 -9.03 -17.28 -14.05
CA ARG A 116 -8.59 -17.10 -12.66
C ARG A 116 -7.35 -16.23 -12.55
N GLY A 117 -6.47 -16.29 -13.55
CA GLY A 117 -5.23 -15.53 -13.63
C GLY A 117 -4.03 -16.37 -13.22
N ILE A 118 -3.00 -16.35 -14.07
CA ILE A 118 -1.70 -17.00 -13.88
C ILE A 118 -0.68 -15.92 -13.56
N MET A 119 -0.05 -16.03 -12.40
CA MET A 119 1.02 -15.16 -11.93
C MET A 119 2.38 -15.85 -12.10
N ASP A 120 3.43 -15.04 -12.27
CA ASP A 120 4.80 -15.51 -12.16
C ASP A 120 5.07 -16.13 -10.77
N ASN A 121 5.85 -17.22 -10.74
CA ASN A 121 6.12 -17.96 -9.51
C ASN A 121 6.85 -17.12 -8.45
N ALA A 122 7.87 -16.34 -8.85
CA ALA A 122 8.61 -15.53 -7.88
C ALA A 122 7.70 -14.48 -7.24
N ARG A 123 6.84 -13.86 -8.03
CA ARG A 123 5.86 -12.90 -7.51
C ARG A 123 4.80 -13.57 -6.63
N TYR A 124 4.34 -14.75 -7.00
CA TYR A 124 3.35 -15.50 -6.22
C TYR A 124 3.88 -15.90 -4.84
N ASP A 125 5.17 -16.24 -4.74
CA ASP A 125 5.83 -16.62 -3.48
C ASP A 125 6.10 -15.41 -2.56
N GLU A 126 6.28 -14.21 -3.14
CA GLU A 126 6.44 -12.96 -2.39
C GLU A 126 5.11 -12.41 -1.82
N LEU A 127 3.96 -12.88 -2.32
CA LEU A 127 2.66 -12.41 -1.85
C LEU A 127 2.42 -12.83 -0.40
N ASN A 128 2.02 -11.88 0.43
CA ASN A 128 1.55 -12.16 1.78
C ASN A 128 0.14 -12.79 1.72
N PRO A 129 -0.04 -14.04 2.21
CA PRO A 129 -1.33 -14.73 2.16
C PRO A 129 -2.45 -13.99 2.91
N GLU A 130 -2.14 -13.25 3.96
CA GLU A 130 -3.11 -12.51 4.78
C GLU A 130 -3.65 -11.27 4.06
N THR A 131 -2.82 -10.61 3.25
CA THR A 131 -3.22 -9.39 2.53
C THR A 131 -3.86 -9.69 1.19
N GLY A 132 -3.52 -10.84 0.58
CA GLY A 132 -3.95 -11.23 -0.76
C GLY A 132 -3.44 -10.24 -1.82
N LEU A 133 -4.26 -10.05 -2.85
CA LEU A 133 -3.96 -9.17 -3.98
C LEU A 133 -5.23 -8.42 -4.44
N ALA A 134 -5.05 -7.34 -5.19
CA ALA A 134 -6.14 -6.63 -5.85
C ALA A 134 -5.99 -6.75 -7.37
N ILE A 135 -7.05 -7.13 -8.07
CA ILE A 135 -7.07 -7.22 -9.54
C ILE A 135 -7.89 -6.07 -10.10
N VAL A 136 -7.24 -5.23 -10.91
CA VAL A 136 -7.86 -4.09 -11.57
C VAL A 136 -8.63 -4.57 -12.79
N GLN A 137 -9.93 -4.27 -12.81
CA GLN A 137 -10.82 -4.49 -13.95
C GLN A 137 -11.58 -3.20 -14.26
N GLY A 138 -11.18 -2.51 -15.32
CA GLY A 138 -11.75 -1.22 -15.70
C GLY A 138 -11.43 -0.14 -14.66
N LYS A 139 -12.46 0.36 -13.96
CA LYS A 139 -12.32 1.40 -12.92
C LYS A 139 -12.40 0.86 -11.49
N MET A 140 -12.53 -0.45 -11.33
CA MET A 140 -12.67 -1.10 -10.03
C MET A 140 -11.52 -2.05 -9.79
N ALA A 141 -11.13 -2.22 -8.53
CA ALA A 141 -10.17 -3.22 -8.11
C ALA A 141 -10.89 -4.23 -7.21
N ASP A 142 -10.81 -5.50 -7.57
CA ASP A 142 -11.40 -6.59 -6.82
C ASP A 142 -10.34 -7.26 -5.95
N LYS A 143 -10.60 -7.37 -4.65
CA LYS A 143 -9.65 -7.96 -3.70
C LYS A 143 -9.85 -9.47 -3.68
N LYS A 144 -8.78 -10.21 -3.93
CA LYS A 144 -8.76 -11.66 -3.96
C LYS A 144 -7.76 -12.24 -2.97
N ALA A 145 -8.09 -13.40 -2.44
CA ALA A 145 -7.14 -14.21 -1.67
C ALA A 145 -6.04 -14.75 -2.59
N HIS A 146 -4.87 -15.02 -2.01
CA HIS A 146 -3.72 -15.62 -2.70
C HIS A 146 -4.09 -16.93 -3.41
N THR A 147 -4.96 -17.75 -2.81
CA THR A 147 -5.40 -19.05 -3.32
C THR A 147 -6.40 -18.98 -4.48
N GLU A 148 -6.97 -17.82 -4.75
CA GLU A 148 -7.95 -17.66 -5.84
C GLU A 148 -7.29 -17.54 -7.21
N VAL A 149 -6.00 -17.16 -7.25
CA VAL A 149 -5.19 -17.08 -8.46
C VAL A 149 -4.22 -18.26 -8.54
N PHE A 150 -3.63 -18.47 -9.71
CA PHE A 150 -2.61 -19.50 -9.90
C PHE A 150 -1.21 -18.89 -9.97
N SER A 151 -0.22 -19.63 -9.49
CA SER A 151 1.15 -19.49 -9.96
C SER A 151 1.31 -20.31 -11.24
N LEU A 152 2.41 -20.14 -11.97
CA LEU A 152 2.68 -20.99 -13.13
C LEU A 152 2.73 -22.47 -12.74
N THR A 153 3.32 -22.79 -11.59
CA THR A 153 3.37 -24.16 -11.04
C THR A 153 1.97 -24.68 -10.71
N SER A 154 1.18 -23.93 -9.94
CA SER A 154 -0.15 -24.41 -9.53
C SER A 154 -1.16 -24.43 -10.68
N ALA A 155 -0.99 -23.58 -11.71
CA ALA A 155 -1.73 -23.67 -12.97
C ALA A 155 -1.43 -24.98 -13.69
N ASN A 156 -0.16 -25.39 -13.75
CA ASN A 156 0.24 -26.66 -14.37
C ASN A 156 -0.27 -27.87 -13.57
N ASP A 157 -0.17 -27.83 -12.24
CA ASP A 157 -0.72 -28.89 -11.37
C ASP A 157 -2.24 -29.02 -11.52
N PHE A 158 -2.94 -27.88 -11.58
CA PHE A 158 -4.37 -27.85 -11.85
C PHE A 158 -4.69 -28.39 -13.24
N PHE A 159 -3.90 -28.05 -14.26
CA PHE A 159 -4.06 -28.59 -15.61
C PHE A 159 -3.91 -30.12 -15.61
N LEU A 160 -2.82 -30.65 -15.06
CA LEU A 160 -2.51 -32.08 -15.02
C LEU A 160 -3.56 -32.90 -14.25
N SER A 161 -4.02 -32.41 -13.09
CA SER A 161 -5.08 -33.08 -12.32
C SER A 161 -6.41 -33.16 -13.08
N ASN A 162 -6.72 -32.15 -13.92
CA ASN A 162 -7.90 -32.21 -14.77
C ASN A 162 -7.74 -33.18 -15.95
N LEU A 163 -6.52 -33.48 -16.39
CA LEU A 163 -6.28 -34.50 -17.42
C LEU A 163 -6.59 -35.92 -16.95
N GLU A 164 -6.59 -36.19 -15.64
CA GLU A 164 -6.96 -37.50 -15.10
C GLU A 164 -8.44 -37.87 -15.39
N THR A 165 -9.26 -36.87 -15.74
CA THR A 165 -10.67 -37.07 -16.10
C THR A 165 -10.87 -37.50 -17.56
N LEU A 166 -9.80 -37.48 -18.37
CA LEU A 166 -9.86 -37.85 -19.78
C LEU A 166 -10.05 -39.36 -19.96
N SER A 167 -10.73 -39.72 -21.04
CA SER A 167 -10.86 -41.11 -21.46
C SER A 167 -9.51 -41.71 -21.89
N ARG A 168 -9.45 -43.04 -21.97
CA ARG A 168 -8.26 -43.74 -22.49
C ARG A 168 -7.91 -43.34 -23.92
N GLN A 169 -8.91 -43.07 -24.74
CA GLN A 169 -8.71 -42.65 -26.13
C GLN A 169 -8.07 -41.26 -26.18
N GLU A 170 -8.65 -40.28 -25.49
CA GLU A 170 -8.13 -38.91 -25.41
C GLU A 170 -6.71 -38.87 -24.84
N THR A 171 -6.46 -39.65 -23.80
CA THR A 171 -5.12 -39.78 -23.21
C THR A 171 -4.11 -40.33 -24.22
N SER A 172 -4.53 -41.29 -25.05
CA SER A 172 -3.69 -41.83 -26.13
C SER A 172 -3.41 -40.78 -27.21
N GLU A 173 -4.44 -40.02 -27.62
CA GLU A 173 -4.32 -38.94 -28.60
C GLU A 173 -3.33 -37.86 -28.12
N MET A 174 -3.47 -37.41 -26.87
CA MET A 174 -2.54 -36.44 -26.27
C MET A 174 -1.10 -36.95 -26.28
N ARG A 175 -0.86 -38.21 -25.87
CA ARG A 175 0.48 -38.79 -25.85
C ARG A 175 1.08 -38.93 -27.25
N SER A 176 0.27 -39.30 -28.25
CA SER A 176 0.73 -39.45 -29.63
C SER A 176 0.98 -38.12 -30.35
N SER A 177 0.37 -37.03 -29.86
CA SER A 177 0.52 -35.70 -30.48
C SER A 177 1.94 -35.15 -30.41
N GLY A 178 2.73 -35.56 -29.41
CA GLY A 178 4.07 -35.01 -29.17
C GLY A 178 4.08 -33.55 -28.68
N ILE A 179 2.91 -32.98 -28.39
CA ILE A 179 2.76 -31.62 -27.89
C ILE A 179 3.11 -31.57 -26.41
N ASP A 180 3.93 -30.60 -26.01
CA ASP A 180 4.06 -30.21 -24.61
C ASP A 180 2.97 -29.20 -24.26
N PHE A 181 1.91 -29.67 -23.61
CA PHE A 181 0.75 -28.84 -23.28
C PHE A 181 1.05 -27.77 -22.20
N SER A 182 2.17 -27.87 -21.49
CA SER A 182 2.55 -26.90 -20.46
C SER A 182 3.03 -25.57 -21.04
N VAL A 183 3.54 -25.57 -22.29
CA VAL A 183 4.08 -24.37 -22.95
C VAL A 183 3.02 -23.31 -23.25
N PHE A 184 1.75 -23.71 -23.27
CA PHE A 184 0.61 -22.81 -23.48
C PHE A 184 0.11 -22.15 -22.18
N LEU A 185 0.76 -22.42 -21.05
CA LEU A 185 0.53 -21.72 -19.79
C LEU A 185 1.57 -20.62 -19.64
N ALA A 186 1.11 -19.37 -19.68
CA ALA A 186 1.94 -18.20 -19.51
C ALA A 186 1.31 -17.23 -18.51
N PRO A 187 2.11 -16.49 -17.71
CA PRO A 187 1.56 -15.49 -16.80
C PRO A 187 0.74 -14.43 -17.54
N ASN A 188 -0.54 -14.28 -17.17
CA ASN A 188 -1.44 -13.23 -17.68
C ASN A 188 -1.91 -12.26 -16.58
N LEU A 189 -1.58 -12.54 -15.32
CA LEU A 189 -1.83 -11.67 -14.18
C LEU A 189 -0.54 -10.93 -13.83
N LEU A 190 -0.46 -9.67 -14.24
CA LEU A 190 0.78 -8.88 -14.16
C LEU A 190 0.68 -7.80 -13.09
N TYR A 191 1.81 -7.54 -12.44
CA TYR A 191 1.89 -6.55 -11.37
C TYR A 191 1.72 -5.13 -11.92
N ASP A 192 0.82 -4.37 -11.29
CA ASP A 192 0.61 -2.96 -11.56
C ASP A 192 1.43 -2.13 -10.57
N GLU A 193 2.70 -1.94 -10.89
CA GLU A 193 3.60 -1.13 -10.08
C GLU A 193 3.09 0.30 -9.92
N SER A 194 2.54 0.88 -10.99
CA SER A 194 2.07 2.26 -11.00
C SER A 194 0.92 2.49 -10.02
N THR A 195 -0.12 1.65 -10.09
CA THR A 195 -1.27 1.72 -9.19
C THR A 195 -0.86 1.34 -7.76
N THR A 196 -0.03 0.30 -7.61
CA THR A 196 0.44 -0.14 -6.29
C THR A 196 1.18 1.00 -5.57
N LEU A 197 2.17 1.62 -6.21
CA LEU A 197 2.94 2.70 -5.62
C LEU A 197 2.09 3.95 -5.34
N ALA A 198 1.16 4.29 -6.25
CA ALA A 198 0.27 5.42 -6.06
C ALA A 198 -0.64 5.22 -4.84
N VAL A 199 -1.28 4.06 -4.72
CA VAL A 199 -2.16 3.74 -3.59
C VAL A 199 -1.36 3.62 -2.29
N GLN A 200 -0.16 3.04 -2.32
CA GLN A 200 0.71 2.96 -1.15
C GLN A 200 1.13 4.35 -0.67
N SER A 201 1.54 5.23 -1.58
CA SER A 201 1.91 6.61 -1.24
C SER A 201 0.74 7.38 -0.64
N SER A 202 -0.45 7.30 -1.24
CA SER A 202 -1.67 7.90 -0.69
C SER A 202 -1.96 7.38 0.73
N SER A 203 -1.90 6.07 0.93
CA SER A 203 -2.16 5.44 2.24
C SER A 203 -1.20 5.93 3.33
N LEU A 204 0.05 6.21 2.97
CA LEU A 204 1.05 6.76 3.89
C LEU A 204 0.85 8.25 4.16
N GLN A 205 0.35 9.01 3.19
CA GLN A 205 0.02 10.43 3.34
C GLN A 205 -1.25 10.65 4.19
N ASP A 206 -2.19 9.70 4.14
CA ASP A 206 -3.44 9.75 4.91
C ASP A 206 -3.26 9.44 6.41
N ILE A 207 -2.03 9.12 6.86
CA ILE A 207 -1.74 8.91 8.27
C ILE A 207 -1.94 10.22 9.05
N SER A 208 -2.95 10.22 9.92
CA SER A 208 -3.20 11.37 10.82
C SER A 208 -1.98 11.65 11.70
N LEU A 209 -1.54 12.90 11.70
CA LEU A 209 -0.47 13.39 12.58
C LEU A 209 -0.92 13.51 14.05
N THR A 210 -2.22 13.41 14.31
CA THR A 210 -2.82 13.65 15.63
C THR A 210 -3.61 12.44 16.10
N LYS A 211 -3.65 12.19 17.41
CA LYS A 211 -4.43 11.07 18.00
C LYS A 211 -5.64 11.50 18.82
N GLY A 212 -5.91 12.80 18.91
CA GLY A 212 -7.05 13.35 19.64
C GLY A 212 -6.93 14.87 19.78
N ILE A 213 -7.91 15.47 20.47
CA ILE A 213 -7.95 16.89 20.80
C ILE A 213 -8.07 17.02 22.32
N VAL A 214 -7.26 17.89 22.92
CA VAL A 214 -7.45 18.34 24.30
C VAL A 214 -8.32 19.58 24.23
N HIS A 215 -9.41 19.58 24.99
CA HIS A 215 -10.36 20.69 24.99
C HIS A 215 -10.02 21.71 26.08
N THR A 216 -10.44 22.94 25.84
CA THR A 216 -10.32 24.06 26.79
C THR A 216 -10.92 23.68 28.15
N GLY A 217 -10.19 23.98 29.22
CA GLY A 217 -10.57 23.65 30.60
C GLY A 217 -10.27 22.21 31.03
N GLN A 218 -9.78 21.35 30.13
CA GLN A 218 -9.36 20.00 30.50
C GLN A 218 -8.06 20.04 31.30
N ARG A 219 -8.05 19.35 32.46
CA ARG A 219 -6.84 19.13 33.27
C ARG A 219 -5.84 18.28 32.51
N ILE A 220 -4.62 18.81 32.36
CA ILE A 220 -3.50 18.12 31.70
C ILE A 220 -2.66 17.37 32.73
N VAL A 221 -2.29 18.03 33.83
CA VAL A 221 -1.51 17.44 34.93
C VAL A 221 -1.72 18.23 36.21
N SER A 222 -1.81 17.53 37.35
CA SER A 222 -1.95 18.15 38.66
C SER A 222 -0.61 18.28 39.39
N LYS A 223 -0.50 19.23 40.32
CA LYS A 223 0.70 19.39 41.17
C LYS A 223 1.01 18.11 41.93
N GLY A 224 2.26 17.64 41.82
CA GLY A 224 2.75 16.41 42.43
C GLY A 224 2.39 15.13 41.67
N GLU A 225 1.62 15.21 40.58
CA GLU A 225 1.29 14.06 39.73
C GLU A 225 2.50 13.64 38.90
N VAL A 226 2.69 12.34 38.69
CA VAL A 226 3.80 11.83 37.87
C VAL A 226 3.56 12.14 36.39
N VAL A 227 4.55 12.74 35.73
CA VAL A 227 4.48 12.97 34.27
C VAL A 227 4.62 11.64 33.54
N THR A 228 3.49 11.11 33.05
CA THR A 228 3.45 9.88 32.24
C THR A 228 3.86 10.17 30.79
N GLY A 229 4.03 9.12 29.98
CA GLY A 229 4.27 9.31 28.53
C GLY A 229 3.13 10.03 27.82
N THR A 230 1.87 9.76 28.22
CA THR A 230 0.70 10.47 27.69
C THR A 230 0.71 11.94 28.07
N THR A 231 1.03 12.23 29.34
CA THR A 231 1.14 13.60 29.84
C THR A 231 2.23 14.36 29.10
N GLU A 232 3.44 13.79 29.01
CA GLU A 232 4.57 14.37 28.26
C GLU A 232 4.20 14.69 26.82
N GLN A 233 3.47 13.80 26.14
CA GLN A 233 3.07 14.01 24.76
C GLN A 233 2.04 15.14 24.59
N ILE A 234 1.08 15.25 25.52
CA ILE A 234 0.14 16.39 25.55
C ILE A 234 0.92 17.68 25.79
N LEU A 235 1.84 17.69 26.75
CA LEU A 235 2.67 18.85 27.07
C LEU A 235 3.56 19.27 25.90
N ASN A 236 4.10 18.31 25.13
CA ASN A 236 4.87 18.58 23.91
C ASN A 236 4.01 19.11 22.75
N SER A 237 2.69 18.99 22.83
CA SER A 237 1.75 19.46 21.79
C SER A 237 1.19 20.86 22.07
N LEU A 238 1.58 21.48 23.20
CA LEU A 238 1.18 22.82 23.65
C LEU A 238 2.06 23.94 23.07
#